data_AF-A0A849VEE6-F1
#
_entry.id   AF-A0A849VEE6-F1
#
_cell.length_a   1.000
_cell.length_b   1.000
_cell.length_c   1.000
_cell.angle_alpha   90.00
_cell.angle_beta   90.00
_cell.angle_gamma   90.00
#
_symmetry.space_group_name_H-M   'P 1'
#
loop_
_entity.id
_entity.type
_entity.pdbx_description
1 polymer ?
#
loop_
_entity_poly.entity_id
_entity_poly.type
_entity_poly.pdbx_seq_one_letter_code
_entity_poly.pdbx_strand_id
1 'polypeptide(L)'
;MKYIYLGILLLSSSVLANVTHVNFQLPNYYSSDLFYQQLDIDKPMYDDVKALYLTLQQNNQNQSLDKLLSIQYMRSPISQPIITLSAVRHLSVSLLANNNVTPESFEHSVLALYYLERLALVAPDPQWAIDAQRKLARQVNKALSYDSLNVKEDLTSHANFHNAFNKNPDNAVSSGTALVASLIDDPGNIITLTLLTASRLWLGGEASYDDPSTLNYFILTSFYSNRALTMAHKLENHFLADPDNYKPMRLASLLGGWNTLPRRWLAKLHGDKQSQWLIEQEQTHWFNINPGFHSITFASGYFNEPQYFVTGFGYIMQGLNACNQDLTFRSCSDNPRFSFNRLVFISSFIDYAIKAGDFNTANSLLNVKHWPDFHFPQWHIGHSAFAQREHNMVELHERWNNDIRDDDEAFITTTKRQWGDDTMTCQTCHQQQGRTWTKEQEDEAKNPPSSVDVIGQWPSVTTSWTSSVQAFIDCTKTETWNSQVVYQASDRIQFQHALYEAKWWTKSEQPNLSNQFDVWQFIGFCHEGSSQ
;
A
#
# COMPACT_ATOMS: atom_id res chain seq x y z
N MET A 1 -30.58 38.34 30.13
CA MET A 1 -30.90 37.65 28.86
C MET A 1 -29.70 37.72 27.94
N LYS A 2 -28.82 36.72 27.98
CA LYS A 2 -27.81 36.43 26.95
C LYS A 2 -27.41 34.97 27.17
N TYR A 3 -27.96 34.12 26.32
CA TYR A 3 -27.93 32.68 26.40
C TYR A 3 -26.69 32.12 25.68
N ILE A 4 -26.09 31.11 26.31
CA ILE A 4 -25.56 29.86 25.74
C ILE A 4 -24.29 29.95 24.89
N TYR A 5 -23.18 29.58 25.53
CA TYR A 5 -22.03 28.94 24.88
C TYR A 5 -22.47 27.57 24.36
N LEU A 6 -22.50 27.38 23.04
CA LEU A 6 -22.61 26.05 22.44
C LEU A 6 -21.19 25.60 22.05
N GLY A 7 -20.78 24.48 22.62
CA GLY A 7 -19.51 23.82 22.33
C GLY A 7 -19.41 23.45 20.85
N ILE A 8 -18.29 23.82 20.24
CA ILE A 8 -17.87 23.27 18.96
C ILE A 8 -17.37 21.86 19.25
N LEU A 9 -18.21 20.88 18.93
CA LEU A 9 -17.83 19.48 18.83
C LEU A 9 -16.67 19.36 17.83
N LEU A 10 -15.52 18.93 18.35
CA LEU A 10 -14.47 18.25 17.59
C LEU A 10 -15.10 16.97 17.02
N LEU A 11 -15.68 17.05 15.83
CA LEU A 11 -15.92 15.90 14.99
C LEU A 11 -14.63 15.62 14.21
N SER A 12 -13.67 15.00 14.90
CA SER A 12 -12.71 14.15 14.21
C SER A 12 -13.47 12.93 13.73
N SER A 13 -13.51 12.72 12.42
CA SER A 13 -14.12 11.58 11.75
C SER A 13 -13.34 10.31 12.08
N SER A 14 -13.59 9.73 13.25
CA SER A 14 -13.26 8.34 13.58
C SER A 14 -14.28 7.40 12.91
N VAL A 15 -14.30 7.39 11.57
CA VAL A 15 -15.06 6.39 10.80
C VAL A 15 -14.14 5.20 10.48
N LEU A 16 -13.73 4.52 11.55
CA LEU A 16 -13.48 3.07 11.53
C LEU A 16 -14.54 2.31 12.33
N ALA A 17 -15.60 2.98 12.80
CA ALA A 17 -16.48 2.44 13.83
C ALA A 17 -17.86 1.98 13.32
N ASN A 18 -17.99 1.49 12.08
CA ASN A 18 -19.24 0.83 11.66
C ASN A 18 -19.07 -0.27 10.61
N VAL A 19 -17.92 -0.97 10.63
CA VAL A 19 -17.96 -2.41 10.34
C VAL A 19 -18.47 -3.04 11.62
N THR A 20 -19.48 -3.88 11.55
CA THR A 20 -20.02 -4.60 12.70
C THR A 20 -18.87 -5.14 13.55
N HIS A 21 -18.63 -4.53 14.71
CA HIS A 21 -17.73 -5.03 15.73
C HIS A 21 -18.29 -6.37 16.21
N VAL A 22 -18.05 -7.45 15.47
CA VAL A 22 -17.93 -8.75 16.11
C VAL A 22 -16.71 -8.57 17.00
N ASN A 23 -16.94 -8.25 18.28
CA ASN A 23 -15.89 -8.22 19.27
C ASN A 23 -15.19 -9.57 19.19
N PHE A 24 -13.99 -9.60 18.63
CA PHE A 24 -13.19 -10.81 18.59
C PHE A 24 -13.09 -11.34 20.02
N GLN A 25 -13.49 -12.59 20.22
CA GLN A 25 -13.39 -13.29 21.49
C GLN A 25 -12.70 -14.61 21.26
N LEU A 26 -11.60 -14.85 21.98
CA LEU A 26 -11.02 -16.17 22.07
C LEU A 26 -11.90 -17.05 22.97
N PRO A 27 -12.35 -18.23 22.52
CA PRO A 27 -13.17 -19.11 23.33
C PRO A 27 -12.52 -19.49 24.66
N ASN A 28 -13.38 -19.79 25.64
CA ASN A 28 -12.92 -20.03 27.00
C ASN A 28 -12.11 -21.32 27.13
N TYR A 29 -12.39 -22.32 26.29
CA TYR A 29 -11.76 -23.64 26.35
C TYR A 29 -11.24 -24.06 24.98
N TYR A 30 -9.95 -24.41 24.92
CA TYR A 30 -9.30 -24.93 23.71
C TYR A 30 -10.00 -26.18 23.15
N SER A 31 -10.47 -27.07 24.03
CA SER A 31 -11.14 -28.32 23.64
C SER A 31 -12.48 -28.11 22.92
N SER A 32 -13.13 -26.95 23.10
CA SER A 32 -14.38 -26.62 22.41
C SER A 32 -14.18 -25.93 21.07
N ASP A 33 -12.93 -25.69 20.65
CA ASP A 33 -12.62 -24.93 19.45
C ASP A 33 -11.94 -25.81 18.37
N LEU A 34 -12.74 -26.23 17.40
CA LEU A 34 -12.27 -27.02 16.26
C LEU A 34 -11.40 -26.21 15.29
N PHE A 35 -11.54 -24.88 15.24
CA PHE A 35 -10.80 -24.04 14.29
C PHE A 35 -9.33 -23.95 14.68
N TYR A 36 -9.01 -23.61 15.93
CA TYR A 36 -7.61 -23.52 16.35
C TYR A 36 -6.92 -24.89 16.39
N GLN A 37 -7.66 -25.96 16.68
CA GLN A 37 -7.15 -27.33 16.55
C GLN A 37 -6.76 -27.67 15.11
N GLN A 38 -7.53 -27.22 14.10
CA GLN A 38 -7.23 -27.43 12.67
C GLN A 38 -6.05 -26.59 12.15
N LEU A 39 -5.67 -25.54 12.89
CA LEU A 39 -4.48 -24.75 12.65
C LEU A 39 -3.22 -25.34 13.29
N ASP A 40 -3.33 -26.52 13.92
CA ASP A 40 -2.22 -27.21 14.60
C ASP A 40 -1.60 -26.37 15.73
N ILE A 41 -2.40 -25.46 16.32
CA ILE A 41 -2.05 -24.67 17.50
C ILE A 41 -2.25 -25.54 18.74
N ASP A 42 -1.19 -25.89 19.47
CA ASP A 42 -1.34 -26.72 20.66
C ASP A 42 -1.98 -25.95 21.85
N LYS A 43 -2.40 -26.71 22.87
CA LYS A 43 -3.06 -26.13 24.05
C LYS A 43 -2.17 -25.12 24.79
N PRO A 44 -0.88 -25.41 25.09
CA PRO A 44 0.01 -24.43 25.73
C PRO A 44 0.08 -23.11 24.97
N MET A 45 0.30 -23.15 23.65
CA MET A 45 0.37 -21.95 22.84
C MET A 45 -0.97 -21.21 22.82
N TYR A 46 -2.10 -21.92 22.74
CA TYR A 46 -3.42 -21.30 22.85
C TYR A 46 -3.62 -20.58 24.18
N ASP A 47 -3.22 -21.20 25.30
CA ASP A 47 -3.32 -20.60 26.63
C ASP A 47 -2.47 -19.32 26.73
N ASP A 48 -1.25 -19.33 26.18
CA ASP A 48 -0.36 -18.16 26.15
C ASP A 48 -0.94 -17.00 25.32
N VAL A 49 -1.43 -17.31 24.11
CA VAL A 49 -2.11 -16.34 23.23
C VAL A 49 -3.33 -15.74 23.93
N LYS A 50 -4.11 -16.58 24.62
CA LYS A 50 -5.29 -16.15 25.37
C LYS A 50 -4.91 -15.26 26.56
N ALA A 51 -3.86 -15.62 27.32
CA ALA A 51 -3.39 -14.81 28.43
C ALA A 51 -2.96 -13.41 27.98
N LEU A 52 -2.24 -13.33 26.85
CA LEU A 52 -1.86 -12.05 26.24
C LEU A 52 -3.07 -11.25 25.77
N TYR A 53 -4.02 -11.89 25.08
CA TYR A 53 -5.28 -11.26 24.65
C TYR A 53 -6.04 -10.64 25.83
N LEU A 54 -6.22 -11.41 26.92
CA LEU A 54 -6.90 -10.93 28.12
C LEU A 54 -6.14 -9.75 28.77
N THR A 55 -4.82 -9.82 28.82
CA THR A 55 -3.98 -8.72 29.35
C THR A 55 -4.16 -7.43 28.54
N LEU A 56 -4.16 -7.53 27.21
CA LEU A 56 -4.33 -6.36 26.34
C LEU A 56 -5.73 -5.73 26.50
N GLN A 57 -6.77 -6.56 26.59
CA GLN A 57 -8.16 -6.13 26.78
C GLN A 57 -8.38 -5.47 28.15
N GLN A 58 -7.86 -6.05 29.23
CA GLN A 58 -7.99 -5.49 30.58
C GLN A 58 -7.39 -4.08 30.68
N ASN A 59 -6.25 -3.86 30.03
CA ASN A 59 -5.54 -2.59 30.11
C ASN A 59 -6.13 -1.49 29.20
N ASN A 60 -7.03 -1.81 28.27
CA ASN A 60 -7.48 -0.87 27.22
C ASN A 60 -8.94 -1.08 26.80
N GLN A 61 -9.87 -0.98 27.75
CA GLN A 61 -11.30 -1.30 27.56
C GLN A 61 -12.02 -0.54 26.42
N ASN A 62 -11.47 0.59 25.96
CA ASN A 62 -12.10 1.44 24.93
C ASN A 62 -11.44 1.32 23.54
N GLN A 63 -10.44 0.44 23.35
CA GLN A 63 -9.77 0.28 22.05
C GLN A 63 -10.03 -1.12 21.46
N SER A 64 -10.29 -1.17 20.16
CA SER A 64 -10.40 -2.45 19.44
C SER A 64 -9.08 -3.22 19.51
N LEU A 65 -9.15 -4.55 19.57
CA LEU A 65 -7.97 -5.41 19.61
C LEU A 65 -7.01 -5.16 18.43
N ASP A 66 -7.53 -4.95 17.22
CA ASP A 66 -6.69 -4.75 16.02
C ASP A 66 -5.80 -3.51 16.15
N LYS A 67 -6.36 -2.43 16.74
CA LYS A 67 -5.63 -1.20 17.06
C LYS A 67 -4.52 -1.47 18.09
N LEU A 68 -4.84 -2.22 19.14
CA LEU A 68 -3.87 -2.60 20.18
C LEU A 68 -2.73 -3.46 19.63
N LEU A 69 -3.04 -4.47 18.83
CA LEU A 69 -2.05 -5.36 18.24
C LEU A 69 -1.12 -4.62 17.28
N SER A 70 -1.67 -3.74 16.45
CA SER A 70 -0.88 -2.92 15.53
C SER A 70 0.11 -2.01 16.30
N ILE A 71 -0.33 -1.38 17.39
CA ILE A 71 0.53 -0.59 18.28
C ILE A 71 1.64 -1.45 18.90
N GLN A 72 1.28 -2.60 19.48
CA GLN A 72 2.27 -3.47 20.13
C GLN A 72 3.28 -4.05 19.14
N TYR A 73 2.81 -4.42 17.94
CA TYR A 73 3.68 -4.91 16.88
C TYR A 73 4.67 -3.84 16.44
N MET A 74 4.23 -2.60 16.21
CA MET A 74 5.13 -1.52 15.81
C MET A 74 6.16 -1.16 16.90
N ARG A 75 5.81 -1.33 18.18
CA ARG A 75 6.75 -1.16 19.30
C ARG A 75 7.77 -2.29 19.41
N SER A 76 7.39 -3.51 19.02
CA SER A 76 8.22 -4.69 19.16
C SER A 76 7.97 -5.69 18.01
N PRO A 77 8.48 -5.40 16.79
CA PRO A 77 8.17 -6.17 15.58
C PRO A 77 8.86 -7.54 15.53
N ILE A 78 9.64 -7.88 16.56
CA ILE A 78 10.28 -9.18 16.79
C ILE A 78 9.61 -9.99 17.91
N SER A 79 8.58 -9.45 18.56
CA SER A 79 7.90 -10.11 19.67
C SER A 79 7.05 -11.27 19.16
N GLN A 80 7.54 -12.50 19.35
CA GLN A 80 6.84 -13.72 18.94
C GLN A 80 5.40 -13.79 19.49
N PRO A 81 5.12 -13.50 20.78
CA PRO A 81 3.74 -13.55 21.29
C PRO A 81 2.80 -12.55 20.61
N ILE A 82 3.27 -11.33 20.31
CA ILE A 82 2.48 -10.30 19.63
C ILE A 82 2.20 -10.72 18.19
N ILE A 83 3.19 -11.26 17.49
CA ILE A 83 3.05 -11.72 16.11
C ILE A 83 2.09 -12.92 16.05
N THR A 84 2.24 -13.88 16.95
CA THR A 84 1.35 -15.04 17.06
C THR A 84 -0.10 -14.60 17.31
N LEU A 85 -0.34 -13.73 18.29
CA LEU A 85 -1.70 -13.24 18.56
C LEU A 85 -2.27 -12.44 17.36
N SER A 86 -1.43 -11.67 16.66
CA SER A 86 -1.83 -10.96 15.43
C SER A 86 -2.21 -11.93 14.31
N ALA A 87 -1.40 -12.96 14.07
CA ALA A 87 -1.71 -14.02 13.10
C ALA A 87 -3.04 -14.72 13.44
N VAL A 88 -3.21 -15.16 14.70
CA VAL A 88 -4.44 -15.82 15.19
C VAL A 88 -5.67 -14.92 15.02
N ARG A 89 -5.54 -13.64 15.37
CA ARG A 89 -6.63 -12.66 15.23
C ARG A 89 -7.07 -12.52 13.78
N HIS A 90 -6.14 -12.37 12.84
CA HIS A 90 -6.49 -12.24 11.43
C HIS A 90 -6.96 -13.58 10.82
N LEU A 91 -6.39 -14.72 11.24
CA LEU A 91 -6.84 -16.06 10.82
C LEU A 91 -8.31 -16.30 11.17
N SER A 92 -8.78 -15.86 12.34
CA SER A 92 -10.17 -16.09 12.77
C SER A 92 -11.25 -15.41 11.91
N VAL A 93 -10.88 -14.46 11.05
CA VAL A 93 -11.79 -13.78 10.09
C VAL A 93 -11.39 -14.07 8.63
N SER A 94 -10.26 -14.75 8.42
CA SER A 94 -9.72 -15.08 7.10
C SER A 94 -10.56 -16.09 6.32
N LEU A 95 -10.16 -16.35 5.08
CA LEU A 95 -10.70 -17.40 4.22
C LEU A 95 -10.50 -18.82 4.77
N LEU A 96 -9.65 -19.03 5.79
CA LEU A 96 -9.60 -20.31 6.50
C LEU A 96 -10.74 -20.47 7.50
N ALA A 97 -11.23 -19.38 8.08
CA ALA A 97 -12.34 -19.40 9.04
C ALA A 97 -13.70 -19.25 8.36
N ASN A 98 -13.74 -18.60 7.20
CA ASN A 98 -14.97 -18.29 6.46
C ASN A 98 -14.90 -18.82 5.03
N ASN A 99 -15.92 -19.60 4.64
CA ASN A 99 -16.03 -20.16 3.29
C ASN A 99 -16.40 -19.12 2.22
N ASN A 100 -16.96 -17.97 2.62
CA ASN A 100 -17.33 -16.91 1.69
C ASN A 100 -16.17 -15.92 1.49
N VAL A 101 -15.81 -15.69 0.23
CA VAL A 101 -14.85 -14.66 -0.15
C VAL A 101 -15.54 -13.30 -0.10
N THR A 102 -15.31 -12.54 0.97
CA THR A 102 -15.77 -11.16 1.14
C THR A 102 -14.56 -10.23 1.17
N PRO A 103 -14.73 -8.91 0.97
CA PRO A 103 -13.64 -7.96 1.15
C PRO A 103 -12.91 -8.09 2.50
N GLU A 104 -13.67 -8.27 3.58
CA GLU A 104 -13.13 -8.42 4.93
C GLU A 104 -12.34 -9.73 5.08
N SER A 105 -12.94 -10.88 4.71
CA SER A 105 -12.24 -12.16 4.85
C SER A 105 -11.01 -12.25 3.97
N PHE A 106 -11.04 -11.62 2.80
CA PHE A 106 -9.91 -11.51 1.90
C PHE A 106 -8.76 -10.68 2.49
N GLU A 107 -9.02 -9.45 2.95
CA GLU A 107 -7.95 -8.60 3.51
C GLU A 107 -7.40 -9.14 4.82
N HIS A 108 -8.24 -9.71 5.69
CA HIS A 108 -7.77 -10.43 6.86
C HIS A 108 -6.90 -11.64 6.49
N SER A 109 -7.14 -12.28 5.35
CA SER A 109 -6.25 -13.35 4.85
C SER A 109 -4.87 -12.82 4.48
N VAL A 110 -4.80 -11.68 3.79
CA VAL A 110 -3.51 -11.04 3.44
C VAL A 110 -2.75 -10.62 4.70
N LEU A 111 -3.44 -10.03 5.68
CA LEU A 111 -2.82 -9.64 6.95
C LEU A 111 -2.34 -10.85 7.76
N ALA A 112 -3.13 -11.94 7.81
CA ALA A 112 -2.71 -13.18 8.44
C ALA A 112 -1.46 -13.77 7.77
N LEU A 113 -1.42 -13.82 6.44
CA LEU A 113 -0.23 -14.27 5.70
C LEU A 113 1.02 -13.47 6.06
N TYR A 114 0.88 -12.15 6.18
CA TYR A 114 1.98 -11.28 6.59
C TYR A 114 2.51 -11.68 7.97
N TYR A 115 1.64 -11.81 8.97
CA TYR A 115 2.08 -12.16 10.33
C TYR A 115 2.64 -13.58 10.43
N LEU A 116 2.12 -14.53 9.65
CA LEU A 116 2.66 -15.90 9.59
C LEU A 116 4.07 -15.92 8.97
N GLU A 117 4.29 -15.18 7.88
CA GLU A 117 5.64 -15.00 7.30
C GLU A 117 6.58 -14.32 8.31
N ARG A 118 6.11 -13.28 9.00
CA ARG A 118 6.90 -12.63 10.04
C ARG A 118 7.26 -13.59 11.16
N LEU A 119 6.34 -14.44 11.59
CA LEU A 119 6.61 -15.43 12.64
C LEU A 119 7.66 -16.44 12.19
N ALA A 120 7.59 -16.92 10.95
CA ALA A 120 8.59 -17.81 10.36
C ALA A 120 10.01 -17.22 10.32
N LEU A 121 10.14 -15.89 10.29
CA LEU A 121 11.43 -15.20 10.31
C LEU A 121 11.99 -14.96 11.72
N VAL A 122 11.15 -14.90 12.76
CA VAL A 122 11.58 -14.50 14.11
C VAL A 122 11.47 -15.60 15.17
N ALA A 123 10.70 -16.66 14.89
CA ALA A 123 10.54 -17.80 15.79
C ALA A 123 11.38 -19.00 15.31
N PRO A 124 11.96 -19.78 16.22
CA PRO A 124 12.59 -21.04 15.88
C PRO A 124 11.51 -22.06 15.50
N ASP A 125 11.53 -22.53 14.26
CA ASP A 125 10.70 -23.64 13.75
C ASP A 125 9.18 -23.55 14.05
N PRO A 126 8.48 -22.47 13.63
CA PRO A 126 7.05 -22.32 13.88
C PRO A 126 6.24 -23.14 12.87
N GLN A 127 6.30 -24.48 12.97
CA GLN A 127 5.71 -25.40 12.00
C GLN A 127 4.22 -25.16 11.76
N TRP A 128 3.45 -24.91 12.83
CA TRP A 128 2.02 -24.57 12.72
C TRP A 128 1.78 -23.33 11.84
N ALA A 129 2.68 -22.33 11.93
CA ALA A 129 2.55 -21.08 11.21
C ALA A 129 2.86 -21.29 9.73
N ILE A 130 3.89 -22.09 9.43
CA ILE A 130 4.25 -22.49 8.06
C ILE A 130 3.09 -23.25 7.42
N ASP A 131 2.46 -24.18 8.15
CA ASP A 131 1.35 -24.97 7.62
C ASP A 131 0.06 -24.14 7.47
N ALA A 132 -0.24 -23.26 8.43
CA ALA A 132 -1.34 -22.29 8.32
C ALA A 132 -1.12 -21.34 7.13
N GLN A 133 0.10 -20.85 6.92
CA GLN A 133 0.46 -19.99 5.79
C GLN A 133 0.21 -20.72 4.47
N ARG A 134 0.68 -21.96 4.31
CA ARG A 134 0.43 -22.76 3.10
C ARG A 134 -1.05 -23.03 2.86
N LYS A 135 -1.82 -23.34 3.92
CA LYS A 135 -3.27 -23.56 3.83
C LYS A 135 -3.98 -22.27 3.38
N LEU A 136 -3.67 -21.13 4.01
CA LEU A 136 -4.29 -19.84 3.73
C LEU A 136 -3.90 -19.28 2.36
N ALA A 137 -2.61 -19.34 2.00
CA ALA A 137 -2.11 -18.78 0.75
C ALA A 137 -2.74 -19.46 -0.47
N ARG A 138 -3.08 -20.74 -0.36
CA ARG A 138 -3.86 -21.45 -1.39
C ARG A 138 -5.27 -20.90 -1.55
N GLN A 139 -5.97 -20.60 -0.45
CA GLN A 139 -7.29 -19.98 -0.52
C GLN A 139 -7.22 -18.57 -1.13
N VAL A 140 -6.20 -17.79 -0.77
CA VAL A 140 -5.93 -16.48 -1.38
C VAL A 140 -5.61 -16.61 -2.87
N ASN A 141 -4.75 -17.55 -3.26
CA ASN A 141 -4.42 -17.76 -4.68
C ASN A 141 -5.64 -18.24 -5.48
N LYS A 142 -6.48 -19.09 -4.89
CA LYS A 142 -7.75 -19.51 -5.47
C LYS A 142 -8.72 -18.33 -5.65
N ALA A 143 -8.85 -17.47 -4.64
CA ALA A 143 -9.67 -16.26 -4.72
C ALA A 143 -9.15 -15.26 -5.76
N LEU A 144 -7.85 -15.29 -6.05
CA LEU A 144 -7.19 -14.45 -7.03
C LEU A 144 -6.93 -15.13 -8.39
N SER A 145 -7.51 -16.30 -8.60
CA SER A 145 -7.41 -17.02 -9.86
C SER A 145 -8.17 -16.26 -10.96
N TYR A 146 -7.60 -16.20 -12.16
CA TYR A 146 -8.21 -15.52 -13.30
C TYR A 146 -8.02 -16.32 -14.58
N ASP A 147 -8.98 -16.16 -15.50
CA ASP A 147 -8.95 -16.77 -16.82
C ASP A 147 -8.22 -15.90 -17.85
N SER A 148 -8.28 -14.57 -17.69
CA SER A 148 -7.66 -13.61 -18.61
C SER A 148 -7.22 -12.33 -17.92
N LEU A 149 -6.14 -11.72 -18.40
CA LEU A 149 -5.70 -10.39 -17.99
C LEU A 149 -6.46 -9.32 -18.77
N ASN A 150 -6.89 -8.25 -18.10
CA ASN A 150 -7.60 -7.15 -18.74
C ASN A 150 -7.41 -5.80 -18.02
N VAL A 151 -7.89 -4.73 -18.65
CA VAL A 151 -7.79 -3.34 -18.18
C VAL A 151 -9.15 -2.62 -18.24
N LYS A 152 -10.24 -3.27 -17.82
CA LYS A 152 -11.57 -2.63 -17.82
C LYS A 152 -11.56 -1.43 -16.85
N GLU A 153 -11.86 -0.23 -17.34
CA GLU A 153 -11.76 1.01 -16.54
C GLU A 153 -13.11 1.54 -16.03
N ASP A 154 -14.25 1.13 -16.60
CA ASP A 154 -15.55 1.78 -16.36
C ASP A 154 -16.44 1.05 -15.33
N LEU A 155 -15.83 0.48 -14.28
CA LEU A 155 -16.57 -0.14 -13.18
C LEU A 155 -17.13 0.93 -12.22
N THR A 156 -18.29 0.67 -11.62
CA THR A 156 -18.90 1.54 -10.60
C THR A 156 -17.94 1.79 -9.42
N SER A 157 -17.15 0.78 -9.02
CA SER A 157 -16.14 0.91 -7.98
C SER A 157 -15.01 1.89 -8.35
N HIS A 158 -14.62 1.95 -9.63
CA HIS A 158 -13.61 2.89 -10.11
C HIS A 158 -14.15 4.32 -10.07
N ALA A 159 -15.38 4.54 -10.53
CA ALA A 159 -16.06 5.83 -10.43
C ALA A 159 -16.21 6.28 -8.96
N ASN A 160 -16.57 5.36 -8.07
CA ASN A 160 -16.66 5.63 -6.63
C ASN A 160 -15.31 6.01 -6.03
N PHE A 161 -14.23 5.32 -6.39
CA PHE A 161 -12.88 5.66 -5.97
C PHE A 161 -12.50 7.06 -6.45
N HIS A 162 -12.63 7.37 -7.74
CA HIS A 162 -12.29 8.68 -8.26
C HIS A 162 -13.15 9.79 -7.63
N ASN A 163 -14.42 9.52 -7.33
CA ASN A 163 -15.27 10.47 -6.61
C ASN A 163 -14.82 10.65 -5.15
N ALA A 164 -14.47 9.58 -4.44
CA ALA A 164 -13.96 9.69 -3.08
C ALA A 164 -12.64 10.46 -3.03
N PHE A 165 -11.70 10.06 -3.89
CA PHE A 165 -10.36 10.61 -4.01
C PHE A 165 -10.33 12.08 -4.43
N ASN A 166 -11.23 12.51 -5.33
CA ASN A 166 -11.23 13.88 -5.83
C ASN A 166 -12.28 14.80 -5.19
N LYS A 167 -13.31 14.26 -4.52
CA LYS A 167 -14.47 15.06 -4.08
C LYS A 167 -14.94 14.75 -2.66
N ASN A 168 -15.04 13.48 -2.30
CA ASN A 168 -15.70 13.05 -1.06
C ASN A 168 -14.79 12.11 -0.25
N PRO A 169 -13.73 12.63 0.40
CA PRO A 169 -12.76 11.80 1.12
C PRO A 169 -13.37 10.99 2.27
N ASP A 170 -14.51 11.42 2.82
CA ASP A 170 -15.26 10.63 3.81
C ASP A 170 -15.69 9.24 3.28
N ASN A 171 -15.76 9.06 1.95
CA ASN A 171 -16.05 7.78 1.29
C ASN A 171 -14.79 6.97 0.94
N ALA A 172 -13.60 7.35 1.41
CA ALA A 172 -12.35 6.68 1.07
C ALA A 172 -12.36 5.18 1.43
N VAL A 173 -12.83 4.85 2.65
CA VAL A 173 -12.90 3.46 3.12
C VAL A 173 -13.93 2.66 2.33
N SER A 174 -15.15 3.18 2.16
CA SER A 174 -16.23 2.47 1.47
C SER A 174 -15.94 2.25 -0.02
N SER A 175 -15.35 3.23 -0.70
CA SER A 175 -14.89 3.09 -2.09
C SER A 175 -13.75 2.08 -2.22
N GLY A 176 -12.80 2.08 -1.29
CA GLY A 176 -11.74 1.06 -1.22
C GLY A 176 -12.29 -0.36 -1.03
N THR A 177 -13.28 -0.55 -0.15
CA THR A 177 -13.96 -1.84 0.03
C THR A 177 -14.67 -2.31 -1.25
N ALA A 178 -15.28 -1.39 -2.01
CA ALA A 178 -15.90 -1.72 -3.29
C ALA A 178 -14.87 -2.13 -4.36
N LEU A 179 -13.64 -1.59 -4.31
CA LEU A 179 -12.54 -2.03 -5.17
C LEU A 179 -12.09 -3.45 -4.83
N VAL A 180 -12.00 -3.81 -3.54
CA VAL A 180 -11.70 -5.20 -3.14
C VAL A 180 -12.77 -6.17 -3.65
N ALA A 181 -14.05 -5.79 -3.54
CA ALA A 181 -15.14 -6.59 -4.10
C ALA A 181 -15.01 -6.77 -5.61
N SER A 182 -14.62 -5.72 -6.34
CA SER A 182 -14.39 -5.79 -7.79
C SER A 182 -13.19 -6.64 -8.15
N LEU A 183 -12.13 -6.64 -7.32
CA LEU A 183 -10.96 -7.49 -7.50
C LEU A 183 -11.33 -8.98 -7.30
N ILE A 184 -12.17 -9.29 -6.32
CA ILE A 184 -12.66 -10.66 -6.09
C ILE A 184 -13.49 -11.15 -7.30
N ASP A 185 -14.28 -10.26 -7.90
CA ASP A 185 -15.16 -10.58 -9.04
C ASP A 185 -14.39 -10.72 -10.38
N ASP A 186 -13.35 -9.90 -10.60
CA ASP A 186 -12.47 -9.96 -11.76
C ASP A 186 -10.98 -9.86 -11.33
N PRO A 187 -10.37 -10.95 -10.82
CA PRO A 187 -8.99 -10.93 -10.31
C PRO A 187 -7.90 -10.67 -11.37
N GLY A 188 -8.29 -10.67 -12.64
CA GLY A 188 -7.47 -10.39 -13.81
C GLY A 188 -7.48 -8.91 -14.22
N ASN A 189 -8.34 -8.08 -13.62
CA ASN A 189 -8.43 -6.65 -13.93
C ASN A 189 -7.34 -5.83 -13.22
N ILE A 190 -6.33 -5.41 -13.98
CA ILE A 190 -5.17 -4.76 -13.42
C ILE A 190 -5.44 -3.29 -13.03
N ILE A 191 -6.44 -2.66 -13.64
CA ILE A 191 -6.87 -1.30 -13.26
C ILE A 191 -7.49 -1.33 -11.86
N THR A 192 -8.37 -2.29 -11.59
CA THR A 192 -8.95 -2.47 -10.24
C THR A 192 -7.87 -2.65 -9.20
N LEU A 193 -6.91 -3.52 -9.47
CA LEU A 193 -5.80 -3.79 -8.55
C LEU A 193 -4.95 -2.53 -8.32
N THR A 194 -4.76 -1.71 -9.35
CA THR A 194 -4.01 -0.45 -9.23
C THR A 194 -4.74 0.59 -8.41
N LEU A 195 -6.03 0.81 -8.66
CA LEU A 195 -6.83 1.73 -7.86
C LEU A 195 -6.91 1.25 -6.41
N LEU A 196 -6.90 -0.07 -6.17
CA LEU A 196 -6.86 -0.64 -4.84
C LEU A 196 -5.51 -0.39 -4.15
N THR A 197 -4.38 -0.57 -4.84
CA THR A 197 -3.06 -0.14 -4.35
C THR A 197 -3.08 1.34 -3.97
N ALA A 198 -3.57 2.21 -4.85
CA ALA A 198 -3.67 3.64 -4.59
C ALA A 198 -4.59 3.96 -3.38
N SER A 199 -5.70 3.24 -3.24
CA SER A 199 -6.63 3.40 -2.11
C SER A 199 -5.97 3.04 -0.77
N ARG A 200 -5.26 1.91 -0.70
CA ARG A 200 -4.58 1.48 0.55
C ARG A 200 -3.39 2.36 0.87
N LEU A 201 -2.64 2.77 -0.15
CA LEU A 201 -1.58 3.75 -0.04
C LEU A 201 -2.11 5.08 0.52
N TRP A 202 -3.22 5.57 -0.02
CA TRP A 202 -3.88 6.80 0.42
C TRP A 202 -4.30 6.71 1.89
N LEU A 203 -5.06 5.67 2.26
CA LEU A 203 -5.57 5.50 3.62
C LEU A 203 -4.46 5.34 4.66
N GLY A 204 -3.41 4.57 4.36
CA GLY A 204 -2.25 4.47 5.25
C GLY A 204 -1.41 5.75 5.29
N GLY A 205 -1.34 6.46 4.16
CA GLY A 205 -0.67 7.75 4.02
C GLY A 205 -1.30 8.86 4.85
N GLU A 206 -2.62 8.82 5.03
CA GLU A 206 -3.37 9.90 5.69
C GLU A 206 -3.91 9.54 7.07
N ALA A 207 -3.62 8.33 7.59
CA ALA A 207 -3.95 7.94 8.95
C ALA A 207 -3.44 8.96 9.99
N SER A 208 -4.21 9.20 11.05
CA SER A 208 -3.87 10.21 12.07
C SER A 208 -2.63 9.85 12.89
N TYR A 209 -2.11 10.83 13.64
CA TYR A 209 -0.93 10.73 14.51
C TYR A 209 -0.74 9.38 15.23
N ASP A 210 -1.82 8.94 15.86
CA ASP A 210 -1.94 7.83 16.79
C ASP A 210 -2.72 6.66 16.18
N ASP A 211 -3.10 6.74 14.90
CA ASP A 211 -3.83 5.69 14.23
C ASP A 211 -2.87 4.63 13.69
N PRO A 212 -2.83 3.43 14.29
CA PRO A 212 -1.93 2.38 13.86
C PRO A 212 -2.44 1.64 12.61
N SER A 213 -3.58 2.05 12.04
CA SER A 213 -4.12 1.48 10.79
C SER A 213 -3.15 1.58 9.61
N THR A 214 -2.21 2.53 9.65
CA THR A 214 -1.07 2.67 8.73
C THR A 214 -0.37 1.34 8.46
N LEU A 215 -0.11 0.55 9.50
CA LEU A 215 0.56 -0.74 9.39
C LEU A 215 -0.22 -1.68 8.45
N ASN A 216 -1.51 -1.87 8.72
CA ASN A 216 -2.35 -2.78 7.94
C ASN A 216 -2.50 -2.28 6.50
N TYR A 217 -2.68 -0.97 6.32
CA TYR A 217 -2.75 -0.38 4.99
C TYR A 217 -1.45 -0.55 4.19
N PHE A 218 -0.27 -0.41 4.81
CA PHE A 218 1.01 -0.57 4.10
C PHE A 218 1.31 -2.04 3.76
N ILE A 219 0.92 -2.97 4.63
CA ILE A 219 0.95 -4.40 4.32
C ILE A 219 0.08 -4.70 3.10
N LEU A 220 -1.18 -4.24 3.10
CA LEU A 220 -2.12 -4.43 1.99
C LEU A 220 -1.63 -3.75 0.72
N THR A 221 -1.11 -2.52 0.83
CA THR A 221 -0.55 -1.78 -0.30
C THR A 221 0.55 -2.60 -0.97
N SER A 222 1.50 -3.12 -0.18
CA SER A 222 2.64 -3.91 -0.66
C SER A 222 2.21 -5.22 -1.34
N PHE A 223 1.17 -5.88 -0.82
CA PHE A 223 0.61 -7.08 -1.44
C PHE A 223 -0.02 -6.77 -2.80
N TYR A 224 -0.90 -5.76 -2.87
CA TYR A 224 -1.60 -5.41 -4.09
C TYR A 224 -0.67 -4.85 -5.16
N SER A 225 0.27 -3.98 -4.79
CA SER A 225 1.23 -3.38 -5.71
C SER A 225 2.16 -4.42 -6.32
N ASN A 226 2.66 -5.37 -5.51
CA ASN A 226 3.53 -6.44 -6.00
C ASN A 226 2.81 -7.30 -7.05
N ARG A 227 1.55 -7.64 -6.77
CA ARG A 227 0.70 -8.35 -7.74
C ARG A 227 0.44 -7.49 -8.98
N ALA A 228 0.15 -6.19 -8.81
CA ALA A 228 -0.12 -5.28 -9.92
C ALA A 228 1.06 -5.20 -10.88
N LEU A 229 2.28 -5.03 -10.37
CA LEU A 229 3.50 -4.98 -11.18
C LEU A 229 3.75 -6.31 -11.92
N THR A 230 3.55 -7.43 -11.25
CA THR A 230 3.72 -8.76 -11.88
C THR A 230 2.71 -8.96 -13.01
N MET A 231 1.44 -8.60 -12.80
CA MET A 231 0.41 -8.70 -13.85
C MET A 231 0.64 -7.70 -14.98
N ALA A 232 1.14 -6.50 -14.65
CA ALA A 232 1.48 -5.46 -15.62
C ALA A 232 2.53 -5.94 -16.61
N HIS A 233 3.61 -6.52 -16.10
CA HIS A 233 4.69 -7.04 -16.91
C HIS A 233 4.22 -8.16 -17.85
N LYS A 234 3.38 -9.08 -17.36
CA LYS A 234 2.74 -10.10 -18.21
C LYS A 234 1.85 -9.50 -19.30
N LEU A 235 1.04 -8.50 -18.97
CA LEU A 235 0.17 -7.84 -19.95
C LEU A 235 1.00 -7.11 -21.02
N GLU A 236 2.10 -6.47 -20.64
CA GLU A 236 3.01 -5.84 -21.60
C GLU A 236 3.61 -6.86 -22.56
N ASN A 237 4.05 -8.02 -22.06
CA ASN A 237 4.54 -9.11 -22.92
C ASN A 237 3.45 -9.63 -23.89
N HIS A 238 2.20 -9.74 -23.43
CA HIS A 238 1.07 -10.09 -24.31
C HIS A 238 0.81 -9.00 -25.35
N PHE A 239 0.86 -7.73 -24.97
CA PHE A 239 0.72 -6.59 -25.89
C PHE A 239 1.82 -6.56 -26.95
N LEU A 240 3.07 -6.79 -26.57
CA LEU A 240 4.19 -6.85 -27.53
C LEU A 240 4.05 -8.01 -28.51
N ALA A 241 3.42 -9.12 -28.10
CA ALA A 241 3.17 -10.27 -28.95
C ALA A 241 1.92 -10.13 -29.84
N ASP A 242 0.87 -9.47 -29.34
CA ASP A 242 -0.43 -9.31 -30.02
C ASP A 242 -1.08 -7.95 -29.67
N PRO A 243 -0.64 -6.86 -30.33
CA PRO A 243 -1.12 -5.50 -30.06
C PRO A 243 -2.60 -5.26 -30.41
N ASP A 244 -3.21 -6.11 -31.24
CA ASP A 244 -4.59 -5.95 -31.69
C ASP A 244 -5.60 -6.42 -30.62
N ASN A 245 -5.20 -7.39 -29.79
CA ASN A 245 -6.07 -7.99 -28.78
C ASN A 245 -5.75 -7.54 -27.34
N TYR A 246 -4.55 -7.02 -27.09
CA TYR A 246 -4.15 -6.51 -25.78
C TYR A 246 -3.94 -5.00 -25.82
N LYS A 247 -4.23 -4.33 -24.70
CA LYS A 247 -3.96 -2.90 -24.56
C LYS A 247 -2.66 -2.70 -23.78
N PRO A 248 -1.83 -1.72 -24.16
CA PRO A 248 -0.68 -1.34 -23.35
C PRO A 248 -1.15 -0.84 -21.98
N MET A 249 -0.33 -1.04 -20.94
CA MET A 249 -0.72 -0.66 -19.60
C MET A 249 0.04 0.57 -19.08
N ARG A 250 -0.71 1.67 -18.99
CA ARG A 250 -0.34 2.95 -18.38
C ARG A 250 0.26 2.88 -16.97
N LEU A 251 0.00 1.81 -16.21
CA LEU A 251 0.14 1.75 -14.75
C LEU A 251 1.57 1.53 -14.26
N ALA A 252 2.43 0.99 -15.09
CA ALA A 252 3.79 0.65 -14.69
C ALA A 252 4.63 1.90 -14.37
N SER A 253 4.36 3.00 -15.08
CA SER A 253 4.91 4.32 -14.80
C SER A 253 4.21 5.07 -13.64
N LEU A 254 3.13 4.50 -13.07
CA LEU A 254 2.31 5.09 -12.00
C LEU A 254 2.40 4.38 -10.66
N LEU A 255 2.79 3.11 -10.60
CA LEU A 255 2.79 2.34 -9.34
C LEU A 255 4.18 1.92 -8.88
N GLY A 256 5.15 1.84 -9.79
CA GLY A 256 6.47 1.30 -9.50
C GLY A 256 7.13 1.94 -8.27
N GLY A 257 7.48 3.21 -8.36
CA GLY A 257 8.05 3.95 -7.22
C GLY A 257 7.09 4.17 -6.04
N TRP A 258 5.77 4.03 -6.20
CA TRP A 258 4.85 4.07 -5.04
C TRP A 258 4.79 2.75 -4.29
N ASN A 259 5.10 1.62 -4.95
CA ASN A 259 5.26 0.32 -4.31
C ASN A 259 6.48 0.26 -3.38
N THR A 260 7.54 1.00 -3.69
CA THR A 260 8.77 0.95 -2.91
C THR A 260 8.62 1.61 -1.55
N LEU A 261 7.77 2.62 -1.41
CA LEU A 261 7.57 3.37 -0.16
C LEU A 261 7.00 2.54 1.01
N PRO A 262 5.84 1.87 0.89
CA PRO A 262 5.33 1.03 1.98
C PRO A 262 6.29 -0.11 2.30
N ARG A 263 6.95 -0.68 1.28
CA ARG A 263 7.91 -1.76 1.49
C ARG A 263 9.16 -1.28 2.22
N ARG A 264 9.70 -0.12 1.86
CA ARG A 264 10.84 0.50 2.56
C ARG A 264 10.48 0.83 4.00
N TRP A 265 9.26 1.33 4.24
CA TRP A 265 8.75 1.59 5.59
C TRP A 265 8.66 0.29 6.41
N LEU A 266 8.12 -0.80 5.85
CA LEU A 266 8.06 -2.10 6.52
C LEU A 266 9.46 -2.66 6.81
N ALA A 267 10.39 -2.58 5.86
CA ALA A 267 11.78 -2.99 6.07
C ALA A 267 12.47 -2.15 7.16
N LYS A 268 12.20 -0.84 7.23
CA LYS A 268 12.66 0.04 8.32
C LYS A 268 12.07 -0.37 9.67
N LEU A 269 10.77 -0.66 9.71
CA LEU A 269 10.10 -1.16 10.91
C LEU A 269 10.78 -2.44 11.43
N HIS A 270 11.19 -3.35 10.55
CA HIS A 270 11.86 -4.60 10.94
C HIS A 270 13.36 -4.46 11.20
N GLY A 271 13.95 -3.28 10.97
CA GLY A 271 15.41 -3.08 11.04
C GLY A 271 16.18 -3.79 9.92
N ASP A 272 15.52 -4.19 8.84
CA ASP A 272 16.14 -4.87 7.70
C ASP A 272 16.79 -3.84 6.76
N LYS A 273 18.07 -3.53 7.02
CA LYS A 273 18.85 -2.58 6.23
C LYS A 273 19.14 -3.06 4.81
N GLN A 274 19.23 -4.37 4.59
CA GLN A 274 19.50 -4.93 3.27
C GLN A 274 18.29 -4.75 2.37
N SER A 275 17.10 -5.09 2.86
CA SER A 275 15.85 -4.89 2.11
C SER A 275 15.59 -3.40 1.85
N GLN A 276 15.86 -2.51 2.82
CA GLN A 276 15.79 -1.06 2.60
C GLN A 276 16.67 -0.60 1.44
N TRP A 277 17.96 -1.00 1.45
CA TRP A 277 18.91 -0.62 0.39
C TRP A 277 18.49 -1.16 -0.99
N LEU A 278 18.06 -2.42 -1.07
CA LEU A 278 17.59 -3.04 -2.30
C LEU A 278 16.37 -2.32 -2.89
N ILE A 279 15.39 -1.99 -2.04
CA ILE A 279 14.19 -1.25 -2.43
C ILE A 279 14.54 0.17 -2.90
N GLU A 280 15.55 0.81 -2.31
CA GLU A 280 16.05 2.11 -2.78
C GLU A 280 16.65 2.01 -4.19
N GLN A 281 17.41 0.95 -4.50
CA GLN A 281 17.91 0.72 -5.86
C GLN A 281 16.75 0.52 -6.84
N GLU A 282 15.76 -0.29 -6.47
CA GLU A 282 14.54 -0.49 -7.27
C GLU A 282 13.84 0.85 -7.56
N GLN A 283 13.70 1.71 -6.55
CA GLN A 283 13.08 3.03 -6.70
C GLN A 283 13.84 3.92 -7.69
N THR A 284 15.18 3.87 -7.71
CA THR A 284 15.99 4.68 -8.64
C THR A 284 15.76 4.27 -10.08
N HIS A 285 15.59 2.97 -10.34
CA HIS A 285 15.22 2.49 -11.66
C HIS A 285 13.82 2.98 -12.07
N TRP A 286 12.85 2.95 -11.15
CA TRP A 286 11.53 3.54 -11.41
C TRP A 286 11.61 5.03 -11.76
N PHE A 287 12.43 5.81 -11.04
CA PHE A 287 12.65 7.21 -11.37
C PHE A 287 13.23 7.43 -12.76
N ASN A 288 14.16 6.59 -13.21
CA ASN A 288 14.71 6.73 -14.57
C ASN A 288 13.67 6.46 -15.67
N ILE A 289 12.65 5.64 -15.38
CA ILE A 289 11.54 5.36 -16.32
C ILE A 289 10.57 6.55 -16.39
N ASN A 290 10.21 7.10 -15.22
CA ASN A 290 9.29 8.23 -15.15
C ASN A 290 9.75 9.25 -14.10
N PRO A 291 10.69 10.15 -14.45
CA PRO A 291 11.30 11.06 -13.48
C PRO A 291 10.31 12.11 -12.97
N GLY A 292 9.39 12.59 -13.82
CA GLY A 292 8.36 13.54 -13.39
C GLY A 292 7.43 12.93 -12.34
N PHE A 293 6.99 11.69 -12.50
CA PHE A 293 6.08 11.08 -11.55
C PHE A 293 6.78 10.60 -10.27
N HIS A 294 7.93 9.94 -10.40
CA HIS A 294 8.60 9.31 -9.26
C HIS A 294 9.51 10.25 -8.47
N SER A 295 9.81 11.46 -8.94
CA SER A 295 10.54 12.46 -8.15
C SER A 295 9.87 12.73 -6.79
N ILE A 296 8.54 12.80 -6.79
CA ILE A 296 7.76 13.02 -5.57
C ILE A 296 7.91 11.82 -4.62
N THR A 297 7.88 10.59 -5.14
CA THR A 297 8.04 9.40 -4.29
C THR A 297 9.37 9.41 -3.54
N PHE A 298 10.46 9.79 -4.22
CA PHE A 298 11.78 9.94 -3.60
C PHE A 298 11.79 11.06 -2.57
N ALA A 299 11.27 12.21 -2.98
CA ALA A 299 11.24 13.39 -2.14
C ALA A 299 10.49 13.15 -0.83
N SER A 300 9.32 12.50 -0.90
CA SER A 300 8.54 12.15 0.28
C SER A 300 9.26 11.12 1.16
N GLY A 301 9.87 10.09 0.56
CA GLY A 301 10.55 9.04 1.32
C GLY A 301 11.83 9.50 2.03
N TYR A 302 12.50 10.53 1.51
CA TYR A 302 13.78 11.03 2.06
C TYR A 302 13.63 12.28 2.93
N PHE A 303 12.42 12.83 3.03
CA PHE A 303 12.20 14.13 3.63
C PHE A 303 12.70 14.22 5.09
N ASN A 304 12.36 13.28 5.99
CA ASN A 304 12.87 13.26 7.37
C ASN A 304 14.11 12.40 7.60
N GLU A 305 14.84 12.04 6.55
CA GLU A 305 16.10 11.33 6.71
C GLU A 305 17.25 12.30 6.49
N PRO A 306 17.92 12.82 7.54
CA PRO A 306 18.90 13.89 7.40
C PRO A 306 20.00 13.56 6.40
N GLN A 307 20.43 12.30 6.34
CA GLN A 307 21.44 11.83 5.38
C GLN A 307 20.97 11.83 3.91
N TYR A 308 19.66 11.82 3.66
CA TYR A 308 19.07 11.77 2.32
C TYR A 308 18.28 13.03 1.95
N PHE A 309 18.15 14.00 2.85
CA PHE A 309 17.39 15.22 2.62
C PHE A 309 17.81 15.94 1.32
N VAL A 310 19.11 16.20 1.14
CA VAL A 310 19.61 16.85 -0.10
C VAL A 310 19.35 16.00 -1.34
N THR A 311 19.46 14.68 -1.22
CA THR A 311 19.18 13.73 -2.31
C THR A 311 17.70 13.79 -2.71
N GLY A 312 16.79 13.79 -1.74
CA GLY A 312 15.34 13.92 -1.97
C GLY A 312 15.00 15.23 -2.67
N PHE A 313 15.60 16.35 -2.24
CA PHE A 313 15.45 17.64 -2.92
C PHE A 313 15.97 17.59 -4.36
N GLY A 314 17.12 16.95 -4.59
CA GLY A 314 17.70 16.77 -5.92
C GLY A 314 16.78 15.99 -6.87
N TYR A 315 16.03 15.00 -6.37
CA TYR A 315 15.03 14.28 -7.19
C TYR A 315 13.84 15.17 -7.56
N ILE A 316 13.33 16.02 -6.66
CA ILE A 316 12.30 17.02 -7.01
C ILE A 316 12.78 17.89 -8.18
N MET A 317 14.01 18.42 -8.08
CA MET A 317 14.57 19.31 -9.11
C MET A 317 14.68 18.62 -10.47
N GLN A 318 15.12 17.36 -10.49
CA GLN A 318 15.23 16.59 -11.73
C GLN A 318 13.84 16.27 -12.32
N GLY A 319 12.86 15.93 -11.48
CA GLY A 319 11.48 15.74 -11.91
C GLY A 319 10.89 17.01 -12.53
N LEU A 320 11.08 18.17 -11.89
CA LEU A 320 10.66 19.47 -12.44
C LEU A 320 11.37 19.80 -13.76
N ASN A 321 12.67 19.49 -13.88
CA ASN A 321 13.38 19.68 -15.15
C ASN A 321 12.79 18.79 -16.25
N ALA A 322 12.48 17.53 -15.97
CA ALA A 322 11.81 16.65 -16.93
C ALA A 322 10.43 17.20 -17.33
N CYS A 323 9.64 17.68 -16.35
CA CYS A 323 8.35 18.34 -16.59
C CYS A 323 8.44 19.57 -17.51
N ASN A 324 9.51 20.37 -17.39
CA ASN A 324 9.70 21.55 -18.21
C ASN A 324 10.14 21.25 -19.65
N GLN A 325 10.73 20.07 -19.89
CA GLN A 325 11.17 19.65 -21.22
C GLN A 325 10.02 19.06 -22.05
N ASP A 326 9.02 18.48 -21.39
CA ASP A 326 7.83 17.92 -22.04
C ASP A 326 6.55 18.31 -21.27
N LEU A 327 5.87 19.35 -21.75
CA LEU A 327 4.62 19.83 -21.16
C LEU A 327 3.44 18.87 -21.39
N THR A 328 3.60 17.85 -22.25
CA THR A 328 2.59 16.79 -22.45
C THR A 328 2.72 15.68 -21.41
N PHE A 329 3.74 15.75 -20.56
CA PHE A 329 3.97 14.79 -19.49
C PHE A 329 2.89 14.94 -18.42
N ARG A 330 1.92 14.02 -18.44
CA ARG A 330 0.68 14.12 -17.64
C ARG A 330 0.90 14.20 -16.14
N SER A 331 1.99 13.60 -15.65
CA SER A 331 2.37 13.65 -14.23
C SER A 331 2.76 15.05 -13.77
N CYS A 332 3.01 15.98 -14.70
CA CYS A 332 3.41 17.36 -14.46
C CYS A 332 2.25 18.36 -14.63
N SER A 333 1.08 17.88 -15.05
CA SER A 333 -0.10 18.71 -15.35
C SER A 333 -1.32 18.24 -14.57
N ASP A 334 -2.21 19.17 -14.26
CA ASP A 334 -3.52 18.87 -13.67
C ASP A 334 -4.40 18.10 -14.67
N ASN A 335 -5.02 17.00 -14.24
CA ASN A 335 -5.81 16.11 -15.11
C ASN A 335 -7.10 15.60 -14.42
N PRO A 336 -8.21 15.33 -15.11
CA PRO A 336 -9.44 14.81 -14.49
C PRO A 336 -9.29 13.62 -13.53
N ARG A 337 -8.34 12.70 -13.78
CA ARG A 337 -8.07 11.56 -12.87
C ARG A 337 -7.18 11.93 -11.67
N PHE A 338 -6.29 12.90 -11.85
CA PHE A 338 -5.32 13.41 -10.88
C PHE A 338 -5.24 14.93 -10.99
N SER A 339 -6.24 15.61 -10.45
CA SER A 339 -6.52 17.01 -10.83
C SER A 339 -5.54 18.04 -10.31
N PHE A 340 -4.56 17.63 -9.47
CA PHE A 340 -3.70 18.57 -8.73
C PHE A 340 -2.23 18.14 -8.71
N ASN A 341 -1.75 17.50 -9.78
CA ASN A 341 -0.35 17.09 -9.87
C ASN A 341 0.62 18.26 -9.68
N ARG A 342 0.30 19.46 -10.18
CA ARG A 342 1.17 20.64 -10.00
C ARG A 342 1.29 21.07 -8.54
N LEU A 343 0.20 20.96 -7.78
CA LEU A 343 0.17 21.32 -6.37
C LEU A 343 1.10 20.43 -5.53
N VAL A 344 1.25 19.17 -5.91
CA VAL A 344 2.15 18.21 -5.26
C VAL A 344 3.59 18.72 -5.28
N PHE A 345 4.08 19.13 -6.46
CA PHE A 345 5.43 19.67 -6.60
C PHE A 345 5.61 20.97 -5.84
N ILE A 346 4.65 21.89 -5.94
CA ILE A 346 4.74 23.19 -5.27
C ILE A 346 4.79 22.99 -3.75
N SER A 347 3.86 22.20 -3.20
CA SER A 347 3.82 21.93 -1.75
C SER A 347 5.08 21.20 -1.27
N SER A 348 5.55 20.20 -2.02
CA SER A 348 6.81 19.51 -1.68
C SER A 348 8.00 20.47 -1.71
N PHE A 349 8.07 21.38 -2.68
CA PHE A 349 9.15 22.35 -2.73
C PHE A 349 9.09 23.34 -1.57
N ILE A 350 7.91 23.87 -1.24
CA ILE A 350 7.68 24.73 -0.07
C ILE A 350 8.21 24.01 1.18
N ASP A 351 7.80 22.76 1.36
CA ASP A 351 8.15 21.93 2.50
C ASP A 351 9.68 21.73 2.58
N TYR A 352 10.35 21.44 1.47
CA TYR A 352 11.82 21.37 1.43
C TYR A 352 12.51 22.72 1.69
N ALA A 353 12.00 23.82 1.15
CA ALA A 353 12.57 25.15 1.34
C ALA A 353 12.48 25.57 2.82
N ILE A 354 11.33 25.35 3.47
CA ILE A 354 11.17 25.56 4.91
C ILE A 354 12.20 24.74 5.69
N LYS A 355 12.35 23.44 5.36
CA LYS A 355 13.30 22.55 6.07
C LYS A 355 14.75 22.96 5.89
N ALA A 356 15.08 23.53 4.73
CA ALA A 356 16.41 24.02 4.44
C ALA A 356 16.68 25.42 5.03
N GLY A 357 15.68 26.08 5.64
CA GLY A 357 15.77 27.46 6.11
C GLY A 357 15.64 28.52 5.02
N ASP A 358 15.28 28.14 3.81
CA ASP A 358 15.02 29.06 2.69
C ASP A 358 13.58 29.61 2.76
N PHE A 359 13.31 30.40 3.80
CA PHE A 359 12.01 31.00 4.03
C PHE A 359 11.59 31.98 2.93
N ASN A 360 12.53 32.58 2.21
CA ASN A 360 12.23 33.49 1.09
C ASN A 360 11.62 32.74 -0.09
N THR A 361 12.20 31.60 -0.47
CA THR A 361 11.65 30.75 -1.52
C THR A 361 10.32 30.13 -1.08
N ALA A 362 10.23 29.64 0.16
CA ALA A 362 8.97 29.12 0.71
C ALA A 362 7.85 30.16 0.66
N ASN A 363 8.09 31.38 1.14
CA ASN A 363 7.12 32.47 1.12
C ASN A 363 6.71 32.86 -0.32
N SER A 364 7.68 32.89 -1.24
CA SER A 364 7.40 33.18 -2.65
C SER A 364 6.46 32.14 -3.27
N LEU A 365 6.69 30.86 -2.96
CA LEU A 365 5.87 29.76 -3.44
C LEU A 365 4.52 29.65 -2.74
N LEU A 366 4.39 30.04 -1.47
CA LEU A 366 3.08 30.12 -0.80
C LEU A 366 2.17 31.18 -1.43
N ASN A 367 2.75 32.23 -2.02
CA ASN A 367 2.00 33.26 -2.75
C ASN A 367 1.41 32.80 -4.09
N VAL A 368 1.67 31.56 -4.54
CA VAL A 368 0.98 30.97 -5.71
C VAL A 368 -0.53 30.92 -5.54
N LYS A 369 -1.04 31.00 -4.29
CA LYS A 369 -2.47 31.13 -4.00
C LYS A 369 -3.13 32.32 -4.69
N HIS A 370 -2.35 33.32 -5.10
CA HIS A 370 -2.80 34.50 -5.83
C HIS A 370 -2.68 34.36 -7.36
N TRP A 371 -2.08 33.28 -7.87
CA TRP A 371 -1.96 33.04 -9.30
C TRP A 371 -3.33 32.66 -9.89
N PRO A 372 -3.76 33.29 -11.00
CA PRO A 372 -5.06 32.99 -11.62
C PRO A 372 -5.25 31.50 -11.92
N ASP A 373 -4.21 30.85 -12.45
CA ASP A 373 -4.23 29.45 -12.87
C ASP A 373 -4.17 28.44 -11.72
N PHE A 374 -3.94 28.91 -10.48
CA PHE A 374 -3.92 28.06 -9.29
C PHE A 374 -5.32 27.91 -8.67
N HIS A 375 -6.25 28.80 -9.04
CA HIS A 375 -7.67 28.74 -8.67
C HIS A 375 -7.94 28.58 -7.17
N PHE A 376 -7.05 29.07 -6.29
CA PHE A 376 -7.17 28.92 -4.83
C PHE A 376 -8.55 29.27 -4.27
N PRO A 377 -9.20 30.40 -4.64
CA PRO A 377 -10.52 30.75 -4.11
C PRO A 377 -11.63 29.73 -4.43
N GLN A 378 -11.41 28.86 -5.42
CA GLN A 378 -12.37 27.85 -5.85
C GLN A 378 -12.12 26.50 -5.16
N TRP A 379 -11.14 26.38 -4.26
CA TRP A 379 -10.87 25.12 -3.57
C TRP A 379 -12.00 24.80 -2.59
N HIS A 380 -12.62 23.63 -2.73
CA HIS A 380 -13.62 23.16 -1.77
C HIS A 380 -12.96 22.50 -0.55
N ILE A 381 -11.77 21.92 -0.73
CA ILE A 381 -10.97 21.23 0.30
C ILE A 381 -9.52 21.71 0.19
N GLY A 382 -8.77 21.74 1.31
CA GLY A 382 -7.33 22.01 1.30
C GLY A 382 -6.91 23.43 1.72
N HIS A 383 -7.84 24.38 1.81
CA HIS A 383 -7.59 25.72 2.34
C HIS A 383 -6.94 25.70 3.72
N SER A 384 -7.44 24.87 4.63
CA SER A 384 -6.90 24.72 5.99
C SER A 384 -5.47 24.18 5.98
N ALA A 385 -5.20 23.15 5.18
CA ALA A 385 -3.87 22.56 5.07
C ALA A 385 -2.85 23.53 4.43
N PHE A 386 -3.28 24.37 3.48
CA PHE A 386 -2.43 25.40 2.89
C PHE A 386 -2.15 26.53 3.88
N ALA A 387 -3.18 27.05 4.56
CA ALA A 387 -3.04 28.08 5.59
C ALA A 387 -2.17 27.63 6.77
N GLN A 388 -2.25 26.35 7.15
CA GLN A 388 -1.40 25.78 8.18
C GLN A 388 0.08 25.77 7.77
N ARG A 389 0.40 25.50 6.50
CA ARG A 389 1.79 25.62 6.01
C ARG A 389 2.31 27.05 6.12
N GLU A 390 1.49 28.03 5.79
CA GLU A 390 1.83 29.45 5.98
C GLU A 390 2.11 29.77 7.45
N HIS A 391 1.25 29.31 8.35
CA HIS A 391 1.42 29.52 9.79
C HIS A 391 2.71 28.87 10.31
N ASN A 392 2.95 27.60 9.95
CA ASN A 392 4.14 26.85 10.36
C ASN A 392 5.43 27.53 9.86
N MET A 393 5.44 28.03 8.62
CA MET A 393 6.61 28.73 8.08
C MET A 393 6.96 29.96 8.92
N VAL A 394 5.96 30.77 9.27
CA VAL A 394 6.17 31.99 10.09
C VAL A 394 6.70 31.62 11.47
N GLU A 395 6.09 30.64 12.13
CA GLU A 395 6.51 30.18 13.45
C GLU A 395 7.94 29.63 13.45
N LEU A 396 8.30 28.82 12.45
CA LEU A 396 9.67 28.28 12.32
C LEU A 396 10.68 29.37 12.00
N HIS A 397 10.32 30.36 11.18
CA HIS A 397 11.17 31.51 10.91
C HIS A 397 11.45 32.30 12.19
N GLU A 398 10.45 32.51 13.06
CA GLU A 398 10.64 33.18 14.34
C GLU A 398 11.54 32.37 15.29
N ARG A 399 11.32 31.05 15.40
CA ARG A 399 12.14 30.16 16.25
C ARG A 399 13.59 30.14 15.80
N TRP A 400 13.87 29.89 14.52
CA TRP A 400 15.24 29.80 14.01
C TRP A 400 16.04 31.11 14.11
N ASN A 401 15.37 32.23 14.35
CA ASN A 401 15.98 33.55 14.51
C ASN A 401 15.89 34.08 15.95
N ASN A 402 15.58 33.25 16.94
CA ASN A 402 15.43 33.67 18.36
C ASN A 402 16.67 33.40 19.25
N ASP A 403 17.80 32.99 18.66
CA ASP A 403 19.05 32.60 19.34
C ASP A 403 18.96 31.39 20.30
N ILE A 404 17.83 30.66 20.31
CA ILE A 404 17.66 29.39 21.01
C ILE A 404 17.83 28.28 19.98
N ARG A 405 18.77 27.37 20.22
CA ARG A 405 19.08 26.28 19.26
C ARG A 405 18.27 25.00 19.48
N ASP A 406 17.71 24.86 20.68
CA ASP A 406 17.07 23.63 21.14
C ASP A 406 15.56 23.58 20.82
N ASP A 407 14.97 24.69 20.33
CA ASP A 407 13.56 24.81 19.91
C ASP A 407 13.38 24.86 18.39
N ASP A 408 14.46 24.72 17.62
CA ASP A 408 14.53 24.58 16.16
C ASP A 408 13.99 23.22 15.67
N GLU A 409 12.84 22.76 16.19
CA GLU A 409 12.21 21.52 15.75
C GLU A 409 11.73 21.65 14.29
N ALA A 410 12.30 20.85 13.38
CA ALA A 410 11.89 20.80 11.98
C ALA A 410 10.60 19.98 11.78
N PHE A 411 9.42 20.55 12.04
CA PHE A 411 8.15 19.90 11.66
C PHE A 411 7.47 20.63 10.49
N ILE A 412 7.36 19.90 9.37
CA ILE A 412 6.86 20.43 8.09
C ILE A 412 5.59 19.72 7.61
N THR A 413 4.93 19.01 8.51
CA THR A 413 3.53 18.63 8.29
C THR A 413 2.74 18.86 9.57
N THR A 414 1.43 18.95 9.43
CA THR A 414 0.45 19.20 10.51
C THR A 414 0.51 18.21 11.68
N THR A 415 1.34 17.17 11.62
CA THR A 415 1.51 16.16 12.66
C THR A 415 2.92 15.57 12.57
N LYS A 416 3.79 15.85 13.55
CA LYS A 416 4.76 14.85 14.07
C LYS A 416 3.97 13.56 14.23
N ARG A 417 4.40 12.38 13.73
CA ARG A 417 3.60 11.11 13.69
C ARG A 417 4.18 10.07 14.65
N GLN A 418 3.37 9.40 15.48
CA GLN A 418 3.87 8.44 16.49
C GLN A 418 4.35 7.14 15.85
N TRP A 419 3.67 6.71 14.78
CA TRP A 419 3.83 5.39 14.16
C TRP A 419 4.38 5.48 12.72
N GLY A 420 5.31 6.41 12.52
CA GLY A 420 6.03 6.58 11.26
C GLY A 420 6.29 8.05 11.01
N ASP A 421 7.55 8.46 10.98
CA ASP A 421 7.90 9.71 10.29
C ASP A 421 7.40 9.58 8.84
N ASP A 422 6.79 10.63 8.29
CA ASP A 422 6.49 10.76 6.85
C ASP A 422 5.61 9.69 6.21
N THR A 423 4.31 9.70 6.49
CA THR A 423 3.43 8.88 5.67
C THR A 423 3.18 9.56 4.31
N MET A 424 3.57 8.77 3.33
CA MET A 424 3.72 8.90 1.89
C MET A 424 2.51 9.36 1.04
N THR A 425 1.71 10.30 1.51
CA THR A 425 0.70 10.92 0.65
C THR A 425 0.90 12.40 0.64
N CYS A 426 0.88 12.99 -0.55
CA CYS A 426 0.81 14.43 -0.57
C CYS A 426 -0.58 14.82 -0.09
N GLN A 427 -0.64 15.46 1.09
CA GLN A 427 -1.88 15.90 1.75
C GLN A 427 -2.74 16.81 0.86
N THR A 428 -2.20 17.23 -0.28
CA THR A 428 -2.79 18.13 -1.27
C THR A 428 -3.04 17.46 -2.63
N CYS A 429 -2.76 16.15 -2.75
CA CYS A 429 -2.91 15.40 -4.01
C CYS A 429 -4.37 15.11 -4.34
N HIS A 430 -5.24 15.14 -3.31
CA HIS A 430 -6.61 14.62 -3.31
C HIS A 430 -7.58 15.73 -2.91
N GLN A 431 -7.46 16.88 -3.57
CA GLN A 431 -8.31 18.04 -3.31
C GLN A 431 -9.51 18.05 -4.26
N GLN A 432 -10.56 18.78 -3.89
CA GLN A 432 -11.59 19.18 -4.84
C GLN A 432 -11.41 20.67 -5.12
N GLN A 433 -11.15 21.03 -6.37
CA GLN A 433 -11.38 22.39 -6.86
C GLN A 433 -12.81 22.47 -7.40
N GLY A 434 -13.42 23.66 -7.39
CA GLY A 434 -14.64 23.98 -8.15
C GLY A 434 -14.47 23.89 -9.67
N ARG A 435 -13.32 23.39 -10.12
CA ARG A 435 -12.98 23.10 -11.50
C ARG A 435 -13.82 21.93 -12.00
N THR A 436 -14.46 22.13 -13.14
CA THR A 436 -15.17 21.08 -13.87
C THR A 436 -14.35 20.70 -15.09
N TRP A 437 -14.33 19.41 -15.40
CA TRP A 437 -13.66 18.88 -16.58
C TRP A 437 -14.71 18.57 -17.64
N THR A 438 -14.37 18.84 -18.90
CA THR A 438 -15.21 18.43 -20.04
C THR A 438 -15.13 16.93 -20.23
N LYS A 439 -16.13 16.37 -20.90
CA LYS A 439 -16.13 14.93 -21.23
C LYS A 439 -14.97 14.57 -22.14
N GLU A 440 -14.61 15.45 -23.09
CA GLU A 440 -13.43 15.24 -23.94
C GLU A 440 -12.14 15.17 -23.12
N GLN A 441 -11.95 16.06 -22.13
CA GLN A 441 -10.77 16.02 -21.24
C GLN A 441 -10.73 14.75 -20.40
N GLU A 442 -11.87 14.30 -19.89
CA GLU A 442 -11.97 13.03 -19.14
C GLU A 442 -11.64 11.81 -20.00
N ASP A 443 -12.02 11.82 -21.27
CA ASP A 443 -11.77 10.72 -22.20
C ASP A 443 -10.33 10.76 -22.73
N GLU A 444 -9.79 11.93 -23.04
CA GLU A 444 -8.37 12.12 -23.35
C GLU A 444 -7.50 11.68 -22.17
N ALA A 445 -7.92 11.96 -20.93
CA ALA A 445 -7.25 11.54 -19.71
C ALA A 445 -7.07 10.02 -19.58
N LYS A 446 -7.84 9.20 -20.33
CA LYS A 446 -7.74 7.73 -20.29
C LYS A 446 -6.53 7.20 -21.07
N ASN A 447 -6.16 7.82 -22.19
CA ASN A 447 -5.10 7.31 -23.07
C ASN A 447 -3.72 7.87 -22.69
N PRO A 448 -2.68 7.03 -22.47
CA PRO A 448 -1.31 7.50 -22.27
C PRO A 448 -0.74 8.16 -23.55
N PRO A 449 0.26 9.06 -23.43
CA PRO A 449 1.05 9.45 -24.58
C PRO A 449 1.91 8.26 -25.04
N SER A 450 2.11 8.11 -26.34
CA SER A 450 2.81 6.96 -26.92
C SER A 450 4.26 6.79 -26.45
N SER A 451 4.84 7.82 -25.83
CA SER A 451 6.18 7.81 -25.23
C SER A 451 6.29 6.93 -23.98
N VAL A 452 5.18 6.48 -23.39
CA VAL A 452 5.15 5.66 -22.16
C VAL A 452 4.16 4.49 -22.24
N ASP A 453 3.84 4.01 -23.45
CA ASP A 453 2.92 2.89 -23.66
C ASP A 453 3.49 1.55 -23.13
N VAL A 454 4.81 1.40 -23.16
CA VAL A 454 5.54 0.23 -22.64
C VAL A 454 6.74 0.65 -21.81
N ILE A 455 7.10 -0.15 -20.81
CA ILE A 455 8.35 0.00 -20.05
C ILE A 455 9.53 -0.62 -20.80
N GLY A 456 9.33 -1.79 -21.39
CA GLY A 456 10.41 -2.59 -21.97
C GLY A 456 11.31 -3.19 -20.88
N GLN A 457 12.25 -2.41 -20.35
CA GLN A 457 13.18 -2.87 -19.31
C GLN A 457 12.61 -2.61 -17.91
N TRP A 458 11.89 -3.60 -17.38
CA TRP A 458 11.30 -3.54 -16.05
C TRP A 458 12.38 -3.47 -14.96
N PRO A 459 12.19 -2.65 -13.90
CA PRO A 459 13.03 -2.73 -12.72
C PRO A 459 12.88 -4.10 -12.04
N SER A 460 13.98 -4.65 -11.54
CA SER A 460 13.91 -5.87 -10.74
C SER A 460 13.23 -5.60 -9.41
N VAL A 461 12.18 -6.37 -9.10
CA VAL A 461 11.66 -6.46 -7.75
C VAL A 461 12.66 -7.26 -6.91
N THR A 462 13.26 -6.61 -5.92
CA THR A 462 14.40 -7.18 -5.16
C THR A 462 14.02 -7.77 -3.80
N THR A 463 12.78 -7.58 -3.37
CA THR A 463 12.28 -7.99 -2.04
C THR A 463 10.86 -8.51 -2.15
N SER A 464 10.43 -9.32 -1.18
CA SER A 464 9.06 -9.80 -1.12
C SER A 464 8.05 -8.66 -0.88
N TRP A 465 6.76 -8.96 -0.99
CA TRP A 465 5.70 -8.04 -0.57
C TRP A 465 5.70 -7.80 0.95
N THR A 466 6.28 -8.71 1.73
CA THR A 466 6.56 -8.54 3.17
C THR A 466 7.84 -7.77 3.44
N SER A 467 8.47 -7.23 2.38
CA SER A 467 9.66 -6.37 2.44
C SER A 467 10.90 -7.06 3.01
N SER A 468 11.01 -8.36 2.73
CA SER A 468 12.13 -9.20 3.16
C SER A 468 12.77 -9.88 1.96
N VAL A 469 14.10 -9.91 1.94
CA VAL A 469 14.86 -10.70 0.98
C VAL A 469 14.77 -12.21 1.24
N GLN A 470 14.54 -12.63 2.50
CA GLN A 470 14.41 -14.04 2.87
C GLN A 470 13.09 -14.66 2.42
N ALA A 471 12.04 -13.86 2.28
CA ALA A 471 10.73 -14.29 1.78
C ALA A 471 10.56 -14.07 0.26
N PHE A 472 11.60 -13.60 -0.44
CA PHE A 472 11.55 -13.33 -1.87
C PHE A 472 11.69 -14.62 -2.68
N ILE A 473 10.79 -14.82 -3.66
CA ILE A 473 10.81 -16.00 -4.54
C ILE A 473 10.87 -15.53 -5.99
N ASP A 474 12.06 -15.60 -6.57
CA ASP A 474 12.25 -15.36 -8.01
C ASP A 474 11.73 -16.55 -8.81
N CYS A 475 10.64 -16.33 -9.54
CA CYS A 475 10.06 -17.36 -10.38
C CYS A 475 10.47 -17.25 -11.85
N THR A 476 11.26 -16.27 -12.27
CA THR A 476 11.54 -15.96 -13.69
C THR A 476 11.99 -17.16 -14.54
N LYS A 477 12.74 -18.08 -13.94
CA LYS A 477 13.27 -19.29 -14.61
C LYS A 477 12.39 -20.54 -14.45
N THR A 478 11.23 -20.41 -13.82
CA THR A 478 10.32 -21.53 -13.56
C THR A 478 9.30 -21.63 -14.68
N GLU A 479 9.03 -22.83 -15.20
CA GLU A 479 8.05 -23.02 -16.27
C GLU A 479 6.62 -22.75 -15.78
N THR A 480 5.77 -22.19 -16.65
CA THR A 480 4.34 -22.06 -16.34
C THR A 480 3.64 -23.42 -16.49
N TRP A 481 2.76 -23.75 -15.55
CA TRP A 481 1.99 -25.00 -15.59
C TRP A 481 1.22 -25.16 -16.89
N ASN A 482 1.24 -26.38 -17.42
CA ASN A 482 0.58 -26.75 -18.66
C ASN A 482 -0.15 -28.09 -18.47
N SER A 483 -1.44 -28.11 -18.80
CA SER A 483 -2.31 -29.29 -18.61
C SER A 483 -1.89 -30.52 -19.44
N GLN A 484 -1.08 -30.32 -20.49
CA GLN A 484 -0.62 -31.38 -21.39
C GLN A 484 0.74 -31.98 -20.99
N VAL A 485 1.47 -31.32 -20.10
CA VAL A 485 2.80 -31.75 -19.62
C VAL A 485 2.65 -32.70 -18.43
N VAL A 486 3.53 -33.69 -18.37
CA VAL A 486 3.66 -34.61 -17.24
C VAL A 486 4.72 -34.05 -16.29
N TYR A 487 4.40 -34.00 -15.00
CA TYR A 487 5.34 -33.57 -13.96
C TYR A 487 5.64 -34.72 -13.00
N GLN A 488 6.89 -34.79 -12.55
CA GLN A 488 7.41 -35.75 -11.58
C GLN A 488 7.46 -35.13 -10.17
N ALA A 489 7.72 -35.96 -9.15
CA ALA A 489 7.96 -35.46 -7.81
C ALA A 489 9.11 -34.42 -7.80
N SER A 490 8.93 -33.35 -7.03
CA SER A 490 9.83 -32.21 -6.90
C SER A 490 9.93 -31.28 -8.12
N ASP A 491 9.20 -31.54 -9.21
CA ASP A 491 9.09 -30.57 -10.31
C ASP A 491 8.39 -29.30 -9.81
N ARG A 492 8.91 -28.14 -10.25
CA ARG A 492 8.40 -26.83 -9.87
C ARG A 492 7.79 -26.11 -11.06
N ILE A 493 6.62 -25.53 -10.84
CA ILE A 493 5.91 -24.73 -11.83
C ILE A 493 5.43 -23.41 -11.26
N GLN A 494 5.20 -22.46 -12.14
CA GLN A 494 4.43 -21.26 -11.86
C GLN A 494 2.97 -21.49 -12.22
N PHE A 495 2.06 -21.08 -11.34
CA PHE A 495 0.65 -21.01 -11.65
C PHE A 495 0.02 -19.79 -10.98
N GLN A 496 -0.54 -18.89 -11.79
CA GLN A 496 -1.27 -17.70 -11.32
C GLN A 496 -0.53 -16.89 -10.23
N HIS A 497 0.77 -16.65 -10.44
CA HIS A 497 1.66 -15.89 -9.53
C HIS A 497 2.02 -16.61 -8.23
N ALA A 498 1.93 -17.94 -8.21
CA ALA A 498 2.43 -18.77 -7.12
C ALA A 498 3.33 -19.87 -7.65
N LEU A 499 4.36 -20.19 -6.86
CA LEU A 499 5.26 -21.31 -7.07
C LEU A 499 4.67 -22.55 -6.40
N TYR A 500 4.57 -23.64 -7.17
CA TYR A 500 4.17 -24.94 -6.65
C TYR A 500 5.21 -26.01 -6.94
N GLU A 501 5.28 -27.00 -6.06
CA GLU A 501 6.10 -28.19 -6.22
C GLU A 501 5.21 -29.45 -6.25
N ALA A 502 5.41 -30.31 -7.23
CA ALA A 502 4.68 -31.58 -7.35
C ALA A 502 5.16 -32.56 -6.28
N LYS A 503 4.24 -33.18 -5.54
CA LYS A 503 4.58 -34.19 -4.52
C LYS A 503 4.84 -35.58 -5.10
N TRP A 504 4.22 -35.88 -6.24
CA TRP A 504 4.34 -37.14 -6.98
C TRP A 504 3.96 -36.92 -8.45
N TRP A 505 4.03 -37.97 -9.25
CA TRP A 505 3.68 -37.96 -10.67
C TRP A 505 2.27 -37.39 -10.92
N THR A 506 2.14 -36.48 -11.89
CA THR A 506 0.87 -35.81 -12.20
C THR A 506 0.78 -35.36 -13.66
N LYS A 507 -0.44 -35.28 -14.17
CA LYS A 507 -0.75 -34.69 -15.47
C LYS A 507 -2.15 -34.10 -15.44
N SER A 508 -2.28 -32.83 -15.83
CA SER A 508 -3.54 -32.07 -15.94
C SER A 508 -4.21 -31.62 -14.63
N GLU A 509 -3.75 -32.05 -13.44
CA GLU A 509 -4.24 -31.52 -12.17
C GLU A 509 -3.82 -30.06 -11.94
N GLN A 510 -4.78 -29.18 -11.63
CA GLN A 510 -4.57 -27.74 -11.45
C GLN A 510 -4.03 -27.40 -10.04
N PRO A 511 -2.94 -26.59 -9.93
CA PRO A 511 -2.31 -26.28 -8.65
C PRO A 511 -3.16 -25.48 -7.65
N ASN A 512 -4.05 -24.59 -8.11
CA ASN A 512 -4.89 -23.75 -7.25
C ASN A 512 -6.10 -24.49 -6.64
N LEU A 513 -6.42 -25.69 -7.13
CA LEU A 513 -7.46 -26.55 -6.56
C LEU A 513 -6.90 -27.48 -5.48
N SER A 514 -5.58 -27.51 -5.30
CA SER A 514 -4.90 -28.49 -4.46
C SER A 514 -5.07 -28.25 -2.96
N ASN A 515 -5.54 -29.27 -2.22
CA ASN A 515 -5.56 -29.30 -0.75
C ASN A 515 -4.34 -30.04 -0.14
N GLN A 516 -4.29 -30.24 1.19
CA GLN A 516 -3.12 -30.85 1.84
C GLN A 516 -2.82 -32.30 1.41
N PHE A 517 -3.83 -33.01 0.90
CA PHE A 517 -3.74 -34.37 0.35
C PHE A 517 -3.57 -34.40 -1.17
N ASP A 518 -3.43 -33.23 -1.77
CA ASP A 518 -3.42 -33.05 -3.20
C ASP A 518 -1.99 -32.98 -3.73
N VAL A 519 -1.88 -33.02 -5.06
CA VAL A 519 -0.67 -33.22 -5.84
C VAL A 519 0.33 -32.07 -5.67
N TRP A 520 -0.17 -30.82 -5.68
CA TRP A 520 0.67 -29.64 -5.67
C TRP A 520 0.84 -29.07 -4.27
N GLN A 521 2.09 -28.87 -3.86
CA GLN A 521 2.44 -28.14 -2.67
C GLN A 521 2.70 -26.67 -3.01
N PHE A 522 1.99 -25.76 -2.36
CA PHE A 522 2.29 -24.33 -2.43
C PHE A 522 3.61 -24.03 -1.73
N ILE A 523 4.52 -23.35 -2.44
CA ILE A 523 5.82 -22.93 -1.91
C ILE A 523 5.78 -21.46 -1.48
N GLY A 524 5.19 -20.60 -2.32
CA GLY A 524 5.06 -19.17 -2.03
C GLY A 524 4.56 -18.38 -3.23
N PHE A 525 4.28 -17.09 -3.02
CA PHE A 525 3.94 -16.19 -4.12
C PHE A 525 5.19 -15.86 -4.93
N CYS A 526 5.04 -15.89 -6.24
CA CYS A 526 6.10 -15.51 -7.17
C CYS A 526 6.30 -14.01 -7.20
N HIS A 527 7.56 -13.64 -7.34
CA HIS A 527 7.99 -12.32 -7.75
C HIS A 527 8.63 -12.42 -9.12
N GLU A 528 8.42 -11.41 -9.95
CA GLU A 528 9.16 -11.25 -11.19
C GLU A 528 10.26 -10.21 -10.98
N GLY A 529 11.51 -10.68 -11.03
CA GLY A 529 12.66 -9.84 -11.28
C GLY A 529 12.86 -9.68 -12.79
N SER A 530 13.42 -8.57 -13.26
CA SER A 530 13.86 -8.51 -14.65
C SER A 530 15.04 -9.47 -14.83
N SER A 531 14.94 -10.40 -15.79
CA SER A 531 16.08 -11.19 -16.25
C SER A 531 16.43 -10.85 -17.69
N GLN A 532 17.48 -10.02 -17.81
CA GLN A 532 18.30 -9.64 -18.97
C GLN A 532 17.70 -8.71 -20.02
#